data_AF-A0A6J5Z674-F1
#
_entry.id   AF-A0A6J5Z674-F1
#
_cell.length_a   1.000
_cell.length_b   1.000
_cell.length_c   1.000
_cell.angle_alpha   90.00
_cell.angle_beta   90.00
_cell.angle_gamma   90.00
#
_symmetry.space_group_name_H-M   'P 1'
#
loop_
_entity.id
_entity.type
_entity.pdbx_description
1 polymer ?
#
loop_
_entity_poly.entity_id
_entity_poly.type
_entity_poly.pdbx_seq_one_letter_code
_entity_poly.pdbx_strand_id
1 'polypeptide(L)'
;MSFFEDLKAQLNSIDKEAIRLKFAEATDGLDPESIKLKLEQSGLKSKVESWVDNSKESIPATVEEIKTALGPELAKLAAKTGETAEALAAKIAETMPKVVEKLSSMGKGEK
;
A
#
# COMPACT_ATOMS: atom_id res chain seq x y z
N MET A 1 -6.63 -4.08 -17.60
CA MET A 1 -5.66 -3.41 -16.69
C MET A 1 -6.09 -3.70 -15.28
N SER A 2 -5.18 -4.16 -14.43
CA SER A 2 -5.47 -4.36 -13.01
C SER A 2 -5.57 -3.00 -12.31
N PHE A 3 -6.43 -2.88 -11.29
CA PHE A 3 -6.54 -1.66 -10.49
C PHE A 3 -5.17 -1.13 -10.02
N PHE A 4 -4.34 -2.02 -9.47
CA PHE A 4 -3.03 -1.63 -8.90
C PHE A 4 -2.04 -1.15 -9.98
N GLU A 5 -2.15 -1.65 -11.21
CA GLU A 5 -1.37 -1.13 -12.34
C GLU A 5 -1.82 0.28 -12.72
N ASP A 6 -3.14 0.51 -12.75
CA ASP A 6 -3.69 1.84 -13.01
C ASP A 6 -3.29 2.83 -11.91
N LEU A 7 -3.41 2.45 -10.64
CA LEU A 7 -2.95 3.27 -9.51
C LEU A 7 -1.46 3.60 -9.62
N LYS A 8 -0.62 2.62 -9.98
CA LYS A 8 0.82 2.81 -10.17
C LYS A 8 1.14 3.73 -11.34
N ALA A 9 0.39 3.64 -12.44
CA ALA A 9 0.56 4.53 -13.59
C ALA A 9 0.12 5.96 -13.26
N GLN A 10 -0.96 6.12 -12.51
CA GLN A 10 -1.54 7.41 -12.18
C GLN A 10 -0.89 8.09 -10.97
N LEU A 11 -0.15 7.33 -10.13
CA LEU A 11 0.50 7.80 -8.91
C LEU A 11 1.30 9.10 -9.07
N ASN A 12 1.90 9.33 -10.24
CA ASN A 12 2.68 10.54 -10.48
C ASN A 12 1.87 11.76 -10.94
N SER A 13 0.63 11.55 -11.35
CA SER A 13 -0.28 12.57 -11.93
C SER A 13 -1.48 12.88 -11.03
N ILE A 14 -1.68 12.15 -9.93
CA ILE A 14 -2.82 12.30 -9.03
C ILE A 14 -2.38 12.76 -7.63
N ASP A 15 -3.23 13.52 -6.94
CA ASP A 15 -3.00 14.03 -5.59
C ASP A 15 -3.21 13.00 -4.48
N LYS A 16 -2.79 13.34 -3.26
CA LYS A 16 -2.86 12.51 -2.05
C LYS A 16 -4.25 11.93 -1.81
N GLU A 17 -5.31 12.72 -1.99
CA GLU A 17 -6.69 12.26 -1.83
C GLU A 17 -7.09 11.25 -2.90
N ALA A 18 -6.71 11.46 -4.15
CA ALA A 18 -6.99 10.52 -5.23
C ALA A 18 -6.25 9.19 -5.04
N ILE A 19 -5.02 9.21 -4.53
CA ILE A 19 -4.27 8.00 -4.16
C ILE A 19 -5.04 7.22 -3.09
N ARG A 20 -5.47 7.90 -2.02
CA ARG A 20 -6.24 7.27 -0.94
C ARG A 20 -7.56 6.69 -1.45
N LEU A 21 -8.32 7.48 -2.22
CA LEU A 21 -9.62 7.07 -2.75
C LEU A 21 -9.48 5.83 -3.62
N LYS A 22 -8.60 5.89 -4.63
CA LYS A 22 -8.36 4.75 -5.53
C LYS A 22 -7.93 3.54 -4.72
N PHE A 23 -6.93 3.70 -3.86
CA PHE A 23 -6.45 2.58 -3.05
C PHE A 23 -7.57 1.95 -2.22
N ALA A 24 -8.40 2.78 -1.57
CA ALA A 24 -9.58 2.36 -0.84
C ALA A 24 -10.58 1.62 -1.74
N GLU A 25 -10.83 2.05 -2.98
CA GLU A 25 -11.71 1.34 -3.92
C GLU A 25 -11.25 -0.11 -4.15
N ALA A 26 -9.94 -0.36 -4.18
CA ALA A 26 -9.37 -1.68 -4.39
C ALA A 26 -9.32 -2.55 -3.13
N THR A 27 -9.31 -1.92 -1.98
CA THR A 27 -9.26 -2.56 -0.66
C THR A 27 -10.60 -2.42 0.07
N ASP A 28 -11.71 -2.27 -0.65
CA ASP A 28 -13.07 -2.21 -0.06
C ASP A 28 -13.20 -1.14 1.06
N GLY A 29 -12.54 -0.01 0.89
CA GLY A 29 -12.54 1.11 1.82
C GLY A 29 -11.34 1.18 2.77
N LEU A 30 -10.35 0.28 2.65
CA LEU A 30 -9.17 0.31 3.53
C LEU A 30 -8.14 1.35 3.08
N ASP A 31 -7.89 2.34 3.94
CA ASP A 31 -6.85 3.33 3.70
C ASP A 31 -5.44 2.74 3.69
N PRO A 32 -4.55 3.27 2.82
CA PRO A 32 -3.15 2.85 2.80
C PRO A 32 -2.42 3.14 4.13
N GLU A 33 -2.83 4.16 4.87
CA GLU A 33 -2.28 4.42 6.20
C GLU A 33 -2.68 3.36 7.24
N SER A 34 -3.89 2.82 7.17
CA SER A 34 -4.31 1.75 8.07
C SER A 34 -3.50 0.48 7.81
N ILE A 35 -3.30 0.13 6.53
CA ILE A 35 -2.44 -1.00 6.14
C ILE A 35 -0.99 -0.76 6.59
N LYS A 36 -0.47 0.46 6.39
CA LYS A 36 0.84 0.88 6.87
C LYS A 36 0.98 0.63 8.38
N LEU A 37 0.00 1.05 9.17
CA LEU A 37 0.03 0.92 10.62
C LEU A 37 0.02 -0.55 11.08
N LYS A 38 -0.73 -1.41 10.38
CA LYS A 38 -0.69 -2.87 10.58
C LYS A 38 0.66 -3.48 10.23
N LEU A 39 1.27 -3.06 9.12
CA LEU A 39 2.61 -3.49 8.73
C LEU A 39 3.64 -3.11 9.80
N GLU A 40 3.58 -1.88 10.32
CA GLU A 40 4.43 -1.43 11.42
C GLU A 40 4.25 -2.30 12.67
N GLN A 41 3.01 -2.60 13.04
CA GLN A 41 2.67 -3.46 14.19
C GLN A 41 3.11 -4.92 14.01
N SER A 42 3.18 -5.40 12.78
CA SER A 42 3.65 -6.75 12.45
C SER A 42 5.17 -6.90 12.45
N GLY A 43 5.92 -5.83 12.71
CA GLY A 43 7.39 -5.83 12.69
C GLY A 43 8.02 -5.35 11.39
N LEU A 44 7.22 -4.92 10.41
CA LEU A 44 7.71 -4.33 9.14
C LEU A 44 7.98 -2.83 9.26
N LYS A 45 8.05 -2.30 10.49
CA LYS A 45 8.21 -0.88 10.77
C LYS A 45 9.41 -0.28 10.02
N SER A 46 10.58 -0.92 10.08
CA SER A 46 11.77 -0.43 9.37
C SER A 46 11.58 -0.33 7.86
N LYS A 47 10.78 -1.23 7.27
CA LYS A 47 10.47 -1.26 5.83
C LYS A 47 9.54 -0.11 5.47
N VAL A 48 8.47 0.02 6.25
CA VAL A 48 7.50 1.10 6.14
C VAL A 48 8.14 2.47 6.32
N GLU A 49 9.02 2.62 7.31
CA GLU A 49 9.78 3.85 7.52
C GLU A 49 10.64 4.17 6.30
N SER A 50 11.23 3.17 5.64
CA SER A 50 11.97 3.36 4.39
C SER A 50 11.11 3.83 3.22
N TRP A 51 9.80 3.56 3.22
CA TRP A 51 8.87 4.09 2.21
C TRP A 51 8.48 5.55 2.49
N VAL A 52 8.36 5.90 3.78
CA VAL A 52 8.07 7.26 4.20
C VAL A 52 9.31 8.15 4.01
N ASP A 53 10.49 7.61 4.25
CA ASP A 53 11.77 8.27 4.01
C ASP A 53 12.07 8.33 2.52
N ASN A 54 11.66 9.43 1.88
CA ASN A 54 11.97 9.72 0.47
C ASN A 54 13.48 9.87 0.19
N SER A 55 14.32 9.89 1.23
CA SER A 55 15.78 9.89 1.12
C SER A 55 16.39 8.49 0.98
N LYS A 56 15.59 7.42 1.16
CA LYS A 56 16.04 6.03 1.07
C LYS A 56 15.30 5.32 -0.06
N GLU A 57 15.91 4.27 -0.60
CA GLU A 57 15.22 3.41 -1.55
C GLU A 57 14.03 2.72 -0.85
N SER A 58 12.85 2.78 -1.47
CA SER A 58 11.67 2.08 -0.98
C SER A 58 11.88 0.57 -1.09
N ILE A 59 12.15 -0.09 0.03
CA ILE A 59 12.41 -1.54 0.07
C ILE A 59 11.09 -2.29 -0.09
N PRO A 60 10.84 -3.04 -1.18
CA PRO A 60 9.59 -3.76 -1.36
C PRO A 60 9.38 -4.82 -0.25
N ALA A 61 8.15 -4.92 0.26
CA ALA A 61 7.76 -6.03 1.11
C ALA A 61 7.53 -7.29 0.26
N THR A 62 7.69 -8.48 0.84
CA THR A 62 7.34 -9.74 0.18
C THR A 62 5.87 -10.06 0.42
N VAL A 63 5.32 -10.93 -0.43
CA VAL A 63 3.94 -11.41 -0.32
C VAL A 63 3.68 -12.02 1.06
N GLU A 64 4.65 -12.77 1.59
CA GLU A 64 4.56 -13.41 2.91
C GLU A 64 4.56 -12.40 4.06
N GLU A 65 5.36 -11.34 3.95
CA GLU A 65 5.38 -10.24 4.94
C GLU A 65 4.03 -9.50 4.96
N ILE A 66 3.47 -9.17 3.78
CA ILE A 66 2.15 -8.54 3.67
C ILE A 66 1.05 -9.47 4.21
N LYS A 67 1.09 -10.76 3.84
CA LYS A 67 0.16 -11.78 4.36
C LYS A 67 0.22 -11.89 5.88
N THR A 68 1.42 -11.91 6.44
CA THR A 68 1.61 -12.05 7.89
C THR A 68 1.08 -10.81 8.61
N ALA A 69 1.35 -9.62 8.07
CA ALA A 69 0.96 -8.37 8.70
C ALA A 69 -0.53 -8.05 8.62
N LEU A 70 -1.14 -8.28 7.45
CA LEU A 70 -2.57 -8.07 7.28
C LEU A 70 -3.39 -9.26 7.78
N GLY A 71 -2.81 -10.46 7.76
CA GLY A 71 -3.39 -11.71 8.23
C GLY A 71 -4.86 -11.89 7.81
N PRO A 72 -5.80 -11.88 8.77
CA PRO A 72 -7.22 -12.10 8.50
C PRO A 72 -7.88 -11.00 7.65
N GLU A 73 -7.34 -9.78 7.64
CA GLU A 73 -7.92 -8.68 6.86
C GLU A 73 -7.65 -8.85 5.37
N LEU A 74 -6.44 -9.28 5.01
CA LEU A 74 -6.13 -9.61 3.63
C LEU A 74 -7.01 -10.75 3.12
N ALA A 75 -7.30 -11.75 3.95
CA ALA A 75 -8.21 -12.84 3.59
C ALA A 75 -9.66 -12.34 3.39
N LYS A 76 -10.13 -11.39 4.21
CA LYS A 76 -11.44 -10.73 4.02
C LYS A 76 -11.48 -9.92 2.73
N LEU A 77 -10.44 -9.12 2.46
CA LEU A 77 -10.33 -8.33 1.25
C LEU A 77 -10.33 -9.21 0.01
N ALA A 78 -9.51 -10.24 0.00
CA ALA A 78 -9.44 -11.24 -1.06
C ALA A 78 -10.81 -11.89 -1.32
N ALA A 79 -11.51 -12.31 -0.26
CA ALA A 79 -12.86 -12.86 -0.38
C ALA A 79 -13.88 -11.86 -0.97
N LYS A 80 -13.72 -10.56 -0.69
CA LYS A 80 -14.58 -9.50 -1.22
C LYS A 80 -14.27 -9.14 -2.67
N THR A 81 -12.99 -9.06 -3.02
CA THR A 81 -12.54 -8.73 -4.38
C THR A 81 -12.63 -9.93 -5.33
N GLY A 82 -12.89 -11.13 -4.80
CA GLY A 82 -12.90 -12.37 -5.56
C GLY A 82 -11.49 -12.84 -5.96
N GLU A 83 -10.45 -12.25 -5.36
CA GLU A 83 -9.05 -12.64 -5.57
C GLU A 83 -8.56 -13.56 -4.45
N THR A 84 -7.40 -14.21 -4.65
CA THR A 84 -6.75 -14.93 -3.56
C THR A 84 -5.96 -13.95 -2.70
N ALA A 85 -5.82 -14.25 -1.40
CA ALA A 85 -5.00 -13.46 -0.49
C ALA A 85 -3.56 -13.32 -1.00
N GLU A 86 -3.05 -14.31 -1.72
CA GLU A 86 -1.73 -14.28 -2.34
C GLU A 86 -1.62 -13.30 -3.52
N ALA A 87 -2.58 -13.33 -4.44
CA ALA A 87 -2.62 -12.39 -5.56
C ALA A 87 -2.77 -10.95 -5.06
N LEU A 88 -3.65 -10.73 -4.08
CA LEU A 88 -3.85 -9.41 -3.50
C LEU A 88 -2.61 -8.93 -2.72
N ALA A 89 -1.98 -9.80 -1.93
CA ALA A 89 -0.73 -9.47 -1.24
C ALA A 89 0.41 -9.15 -2.19
N ALA A 90 0.53 -9.84 -3.33
CA ALA A 90 1.54 -9.53 -4.33
C ALA A 90 1.33 -8.13 -4.92
N LYS A 91 0.10 -7.79 -5.30
CA LYS A 91 -0.23 -6.45 -5.81
C LYS A 91 0.01 -5.36 -4.78
N ILE A 92 -0.37 -5.60 -3.52
CA ILE A 92 -0.10 -4.68 -2.41
C ILE A 92 1.41 -4.56 -2.19
N ALA A 93 2.16 -5.65 -2.10
CA ALA A 93 3.61 -5.67 -1.91
C ALA A 93 4.36 -4.79 -2.92
N GLU A 94 3.93 -4.82 -4.20
CA GLU A 94 4.54 -4.01 -5.26
C GLU A 94 4.06 -2.55 -5.30
N THR A 95 2.82 -2.28 -4.88
CA THR A 95 2.19 -0.96 -5.04
C THR A 95 2.27 -0.11 -3.78
N MET A 96 2.16 -0.74 -2.61
CA MET A 96 2.22 -0.13 -1.29
C MET A 96 3.44 0.78 -1.08
N PRO A 97 4.69 0.35 -1.34
CA PRO A 97 5.86 1.21 -1.19
C PRO A 97 5.72 2.50 -2.01
N LYS A 98 5.26 2.41 -3.27
CA LYS A 98 5.09 3.58 -4.16
C LYS A 98 3.98 4.51 -3.68
N VAL A 99 2.89 3.94 -3.18
CA VAL A 99 1.76 4.70 -2.61
C VAL A 99 2.22 5.48 -1.38
N VAL A 100 2.88 4.81 -0.43
CA VAL A 100 3.37 5.45 0.80
C VAL A 100 4.42 6.50 0.50
N GLU A 101 5.36 6.21 -0.41
CA GLU A 101 6.39 7.15 -0.84
C GLU A 101 5.79 8.43 -1.43
N LYS A 102 4.79 8.29 -2.31
CA LYS A 102 4.13 9.45 -2.91
C LYS A 102 3.31 10.24 -1.88
N LEU A 103 2.55 9.55 -1.02
CA LEU A 103 1.78 10.16 0.07
C LEU A 103 2.70 10.93 1.04
N SER A 104 3.89 10.39 1.31
CA SER A 104 4.91 11.03 2.15
C SER A 104 5.53 12.25 1.48
N SER A 105 5.94 12.12 0.21
CA SER A 105 6.54 13.20 -0.58
C SER A 105 5.59 14.39 -0.72
N MET A 106 4.29 14.13 -0.95
CA MET A 106 3.27 15.19 -1.01
C MET A 106 3.08 15.93 0.32
N GLY A 107 3.21 15.25 1.46
CA GLY A 107 3.08 15.88 2.78
C GLY A 107 4.28 16.74 3.20
N LYS A 108 5.43 16.60 2.53
CA LYS A 108 6.68 17.31 2.90
C LYS A 108 6.87 18.63 2.13
N GLY A 109 5.96 18.97 1.21
CA GLY A 109 5.99 20.20 0.41
C GLY A 109 5.24 21.40 1.01
N GLU A 110 4.52 21.23 2.12
CA GLU A 110 3.84 22.34 2.81
C GLU A 110 4.69 22.89 3.96
N LYS A 111 5.73 23.67 3.64
CA LYS A 111 6.26 24.74 4.50
C LYS A 111 6.84 25.86 3.66
#